data_AF-A0A2T0XIJ1-F1
#
_entry.id   AF-A0A2T0XIJ1-F1
#
_cell.length_a   1.000
_cell.length_b   1.000
_cell.length_c   1.000
_cell.angle_alpha   90.00
_cell.angle_beta   90.00
_cell.angle_gamma   90.00
#
_symmetry.space_group_name_H-M   'P 1'
#
loop_
_entity.id
_entity.type
_entity.pdbx_description
1 polymer ?
#
loop_
_entity_poly.entity_id
_entity_poly.type
_entity_poly.pdbx_seq_one_letter_code
_entity_poly.pdbx_strand_id
1 'polypeptide(L)'
;MKEVTILSGKGGAGKTSVTAAIASVAENAVFCDNDVDAADLHLILNPEVKETHTFFGAWVASIDEDKCTNCGICKSHCHFDAIHYREEGGLYINPFQCEGCRLCERVCPVGAITSERSENNFWYVSDSRFGPFVHAKMGPGEENSGKLVTEVRRKAGEIAKATGADFVINDGPPGIGCSAISSVTGTNAVLLVIEPTRSGLHDARRLVELVNSFKIPLFAFINKDDIIVEITKEIERYLTENDIAILGRWGFDTNIVESMVDKKSVVEYAPGSETTRSIKMVWEQMKAFLEVGKVVGS
;
A
#
# COMPACT_ATOMS: atom_id res chain seq x y z
N MET A 1 -18.91 4.15 9.31
CA MET A 1 -17.48 3.94 9.02
C MET A 1 -17.09 4.65 7.73
N LYS A 2 -15.97 5.37 7.77
CA LYS A 2 -15.36 6.09 6.66
C LYS A 2 -13.93 5.59 6.47
N GLU A 3 -13.47 5.52 5.23
CA GLU A 3 -12.15 5.01 4.89
C GLU A 3 -11.24 6.12 4.35
N VAL A 4 -10.00 6.15 4.83
CA VAL A 4 -8.95 7.05 4.38
C VAL A 4 -7.75 6.24 3.93
N THR A 5 -7.22 6.57 2.77
CA THR A 5 -5.96 5.98 2.29
C THR A 5 -4.86 7.03 2.24
N ILE A 6 -3.76 6.81 2.98
CA ILE A 6 -2.57 7.65 2.92
C ILE A 6 -1.65 7.06 1.84
N LEU A 7 -1.18 7.89 0.91
CA LEU A 7 -0.34 7.47 -0.21
C LEU A 7 0.86 8.39 -0.39
N SER A 8 1.86 7.91 -1.13
CA SER A 8 2.98 8.72 -1.62
C SER A 8 3.42 8.28 -3.01
N GLY A 9 3.92 9.22 -3.81
CA GLY A 9 4.39 8.93 -5.17
C GLY A 9 5.62 8.02 -5.22
N LYS A 10 6.46 8.06 -4.18
CA LYS A 10 7.69 7.25 -4.05
C LYS A 10 7.81 6.63 -2.65
N GLY A 11 8.62 5.58 -2.53
CA GLY A 11 9.09 5.07 -1.25
C GLY A 11 9.95 6.10 -0.51
N GLY A 12 9.88 6.12 0.82
CA GLY A 12 10.69 7.03 1.65
C GLY A 12 10.16 8.46 1.78
N ALA A 13 9.00 8.79 1.21
CA ALA A 13 8.38 10.12 1.36
C ALA A 13 7.81 10.40 2.78
N GLY A 14 7.96 9.48 3.74
CA GLY A 14 7.48 9.63 5.13
C GLY A 14 6.01 9.27 5.35
N LYS A 15 5.37 8.64 4.37
CA LYS A 15 3.98 8.15 4.42
C LYS A 15 3.69 7.36 5.70
N THR A 16 4.45 6.31 5.98
CA THR A 16 4.24 5.45 7.15
C THR A 16 4.41 6.21 8.47
N SER A 17 5.32 7.19 8.54
CA SER A 17 5.46 8.08 9.70
C SER A 17 4.21 8.92 9.94
N VAL A 18 3.67 9.50 8.86
CA VAL A 18 2.42 10.28 8.90
C VAL A 18 1.26 9.36 9.29
N THR A 19 1.15 8.17 8.70
CA THR A 19 0.11 7.20 9.03
C THR A 19 0.17 6.77 10.50
N ALA A 20 1.36 6.45 11.04
CA ALA A 20 1.52 6.10 12.45
C ALA A 20 1.19 7.27 13.39
N ALA A 21 1.53 8.50 13.00
CA ALA A 21 1.19 9.69 13.77
C ALA A 21 -0.33 9.92 13.77
N ILE A 22 -1.00 9.80 12.62
CA ILE A 22 -2.46 9.85 12.53
C ILE A 22 -3.09 8.73 13.38
N ALA A 23 -2.57 7.51 13.30
CA ALA A 23 -3.08 6.38 14.07
C ALA A 23 -3.08 6.65 15.58
N SER A 24 -2.06 7.34 16.09
CA SER A 24 -1.96 7.68 17.50
C SER A 24 -2.90 8.79 17.99
N VAL A 25 -3.55 9.52 17.08
CA VAL A 25 -4.55 10.55 17.41
C VAL A 25 -5.96 10.18 16.92
N ALA A 26 -6.08 9.13 16.13
CA ALA A 26 -7.34 8.62 15.63
C ALA A 26 -8.03 7.76 16.69
N GLU A 27 -9.15 8.27 17.21
CA GLU A 27 -10.03 7.52 18.10
C GLU A 27 -11.00 6.64 17.29
N ASN A 28 -11.38 5.49 17.86
CA ASN A 28 -12.35 4.57 17.28
C ASN A 28 -12.07 4.17 15.81
N ALA A 29 -10.82 3.79 15.54
CA ALA A 29 -10.34 3.45 14.20
C ALA A 29 -9.76 2.02 14.11
N VAL A 30 -9.80 1.47 12.89
CA VAL A 30 -9.08 0.24 12.51
C VAL A 30 -7.98 0.61 11.52
N PHE A 31 -6.81 0.03 11.69
CA PHE A 31 -5.61 0.35 10.90
C PHE A 31 -5.28 -0.78 9.94
N CYS A 32 -4.72 -0.41 8.79
CA CYS A 32 -4.40 -1.36 7.73
C CYS A 32 -3.05 -0.99 7.11
N ASP A 33 -2.11 -1.93 7.04
CA ASP A 33 -0.87 -1.77 6.27
C ASP A 33 -1.02 -2.45 4.91
N ASN A 34 -1.11 -1.63 3.86
CA ASN A 34 -1.27 -2.07 2.48
C ASN A 34 0.04 -2.05 1.70
N ASP A 35 1.17 -1.71 2.33
CA ASP A 35 2.49 -1.86 1.75
C ASP A 35 3.02 -3.27 2.05
N VAL A 36 2.52 -4.26 1.31
CA VAL A 36 2.76 -5.68 1.63
C VAL A 36 4.18 -6.17 1.29
N ASP A 37 4.91 -5.40 0.48
CA ASP A 37 6.31 -5.67 0.09
C ASP A 37 7.29 -5.16 1.17
N ALA A 38 6.99 -3.99 1.74
CA ALA A 38 7.84 -3.29 2.71
C ALA A 38 6.96 -2.76 3.86
N ALA A 39 6.25 -3.67 4.51
CA ALA A 39 5.35 -3.33 5.61
C ALA A 39 6.15 -2.75 6.77
N ASP A 40 6.14 -1.44 6.95
CA ASP A 40 6.91 -0.75 7.99
C ASP A 40 6.04 -0.33 9.17
N LEU A 41 4.72 -0.24 9.00
CA LEU A 41 3.83 0.31 10.03
C LEU A 41 3.79 -0.57 11.27
N HIS A 42 3.90 -1.90 11.11
CA HIS A 42 3.95 -2.85 12.22
C HIS A 42 5.16 -2.64 13.14
N LEU A 43 6.28 -2.08 12.63
CA LEU A 43 7.47 -1.76 13.44
C LEU A 43 7.19 -0.62 14.42
N ILE A 44 6.39 0.37 13.98
CA ILE A 44 6.02 1.52 14.80
C ILE A 44 4.87 1.15 15.73
N LEU A 45 3.82 0.48 15.23
CA LEU A 45 2.67 0.13 16.06
C LEU A 45 2.97 -0.95 17.11
N ASN A 46 4.00 -1.77 16.86
CA ASN A 46 4.43 -2.90 17.69
C ASN A 46 3.25 -3.77 18.15
N PRO A 47 2.48 -4.34 17.21
CA PRO A 47 1.21 -5.00 17.50
C PRO A 47 1.41 -6.43 18.02
N GLU A 48 0.40 -6.94 18.73
CA GLU A 48 0.31 -8.34 19.15
C GLU A 48 -0.55 -9.12 18.14
N VAL A 49 0.05 -10.10 17.46
CA VAL A 49 -0.66 -10.94 16.47
C VAL A 49 -1.67 -11.84 17.18
N LYS A 50 -2.94 -11.76 16.77
CA LYS A 50 -4.05 -12.58 17.27
C LYS A 50 -4.42 -13.71 16.30
N GLU A 51 -4.39 -13.42 15.01
CA GLU A 51 -4.67 -14.39 13.96
C GLU A 51 -3.59 -14.34 12.88
N THR A 52 -3.26 -15.49 12.30
CA THR A 52 -2.37 -15.62 11.14
C THR A 52 -3.08 -16.42 10.07
N HIS A 53 -3.04 -15.92 8.84
CA HIS A 53 -3.71 -16.51 7.70
C HIS A 53 -2.75 -16.60 6.52
N THR A 54 -2.75 -17.74 5.83
CA THR A 54 -1.96 -17.91 4.60
C THR A 54 -2.68 -17.24 3.43
N PHE A 55 -1.95 -16.45 2.66
CA PHE A 55 -2.37 -15.98 1.36
C PHE A 55 -1.69 -16.82 0.28
N PHE A 56 -2.48 -17.38 -0.62
CA PHE A 56 -1.92 -18.17 -1.71
C PHE A 56 -1.58 -17.26 -2.89
N GLY A 57 -0.32 -17.32 -3.32
CA GLY A 57 0.16 -16.60 -4.50
C GLY A 57 -0.50 -17.08 -5.80
N ALA A 58 -0.08 -16.49 -6.92
CA ALA A 58 -0.46 -17.00 -8.23
C ALA A 58 0.07 -18.43 -8.42
N TRP A 59 -0.58 -19.20 -9.29
CA TRP A 59 -0.02 -20.47 -9.72
C TRP A 59 1.17 -20.21 -10.65
N VAL A 60 2.23 -20.99 -10.52
CA VAL A 60 3.38 -20.99 -11.42
C VAL A 60 3.50 -22.40 -12.00
N ALA A 61 3.49 -22.48 -13.32
CA ALA A 61 3.63 -23.75 -14.02
C ALA A 61 5.11 -24.11 -14.22
N SER A 62 5.43 -25.39 -14.06
CA SER A 62 6.75 -25.99 -14.30
C SER A 62 6.63 -27.19 -15.25
N ILE A 63 7.72 -27.49 -15.95
CA ILE A 63 7.81 -28.63 -16.89
C ILE A 63 8.73 -29.69 -16.28
N ASP A 64 8.24 -30.92 -16.18
CA ASP A 64 9.01 -32.12 -15.92
C ASP A 64 9.74 -32.52 -17.22
N GLU A 65 11.04 -32.25 -17.28
CA GLU A 65 11.86 -32.46 -18.48
C GLU A 65 11.97 -33.95 -18.86
N ASP A 66 11.88 -34.87 -17.89
CA ASP A 66 11.96 -36.31 -18.12
C ASP A 66 10.70 -36.87 -18.81
N LYS A 67 9.54 -36.24 -18.56
CA LYS A 67 8.28 -36.62 -19.21
C LYS A 67 8.00 -35.83 -20.49
N CYS A 68 8.61 -34.67 -20.65
CA CYS A 68 8.29 -33.76 -21.74
C CYS A 68 8.74 -34.31 -23.09
N THR A 69 7.81 -34.41 -24.05
CA THR A 69 8.11 -34.83 -25.43
C THR A 69 8.47 -33.67 -26.36
N ASN A 70 8.56 -32.44 -25.84
CA ASN A 70 8.82 -31.22 -26.60
C ASN A 70 7.85 -30.95 -27.75
N CYS A 71 6.61 -31.46 -27.66
CA CYS A 71 5.60 -31.34 -28.73
C CYS A 71 5.07 -29.91 -28.97
N GLY A 72 5.29 -28.97 -28.04
CA GLY A 72 4.94 -27.56 -28.21
C GLY A 72 3.45 -27.20 -28.04
N ILE A 73 2.57 -28.15 -27.73
CA ILE A 73 1.12 -27.90 -27.55
C ILE A 73 0.86 -26.87 -26.44
N CYS A 74 1.55 -27.00 -25.30
CA CYS A 74 1.41 -26.02 -24.21
C CYS A 74 1.78 -24.60 -24.65
N LYS A 75 2.83 -24.47 -25.47
CA LYS A 75 3.28 -23.19 -26.04
C LYS A 75 2.22 -22.58 -26.96
N SER A 76 1.61 -23.36 -27.86
CA SER A 76 0.60 -22.84 -28.79
C SER A 76 -0.70 -22.37 -28.09
N HIS A 77 -0.95 -22.84 -26.86
CA HIS A 77 -2.10 -22.44 -26.05
C HIS A 77 -1.76 -21.37 -24.99
N CYS A 78 -0.50 -20.99 -24.84
CA CYS A 78 -0.12 -19.96 -23.87
C CYS A 78 -0.49 -18.57 -24.42
N HIS A 79 -1.49 -17.92 -23.81
CA HIS A 79 -1.93 -16.58 -24.19
C HIS A 79 -1.02 -15.46 -23.66
N PHE A 80 -0.09 -15.81 -22.77
CA PHE A 80 0.79 -14.87 -22.05
C PHE A 80 2.25 -14.97 -22.52
N ASP A 81 2.50 -15.75 -23.58
CA ASP A 81 3.83 -15.98 -24.14
C ASP A 81 4.89 -16.38 -23.09
N ALA A 82 4.46 -17.14 -22.08
CA ALA A 82 5.31 -17.58 -20.97
C ALA A 82 6.14 -18.83 -21.30
N ILE A 83 5.88 -19.51 -22.41
CA ILE A 83 6.50 -20.81 -22.73
C ILE A 83 7.40 -20.69 -23.95
N HIS A 84 8.65 -21.08 -23.79
CA HIS A 84 9.71 -20.87 -24.78
C HIS A 84 10.53 -22.14 -25.01
N TYR A 85 11.15 -22.24 -26.18
CA TYR A 85 12.18 -23.26 -26.42
C TYR A 85 13.51 -22.75 -25.86
N ARG A 86 14.26 -23.62 -25.18
CA ARG A 86 15.66 -23.35 -24.80
C ARG A 86 16.57 -23.49 -26.02
N GLU A 87 17.70 -22.79 -26.03
CA GLU A 87 18.71 -22.90 -27.09
C GLU A 87 19.30 -24.32 -27.17
N GLU A 88 19.45 -24.99 -26.03
CA GLU A 88 19.98 -26.36 -25.91
C GLU A 88 18.93 -27.44 -26.23
N GLY A 89 17.72 -27.05 -26.60
CA GLY A 89 16.55 -27.92 -26.74
C GLY A 89 15.75 -28.04 -25.45
N GLY A 90 14.48 -28.41 -25.57
CA GLY A 90 13.56 -28.46 -24.45
C GLY A 90 12.65 -27.23 -24.37
N LEU A 91 11.50 -27.38 -23.70
CA LEU A 91 10.61 -26.29 -23.36
C LEU A 91 10.87 -25.82 -21.93
N TYR A 92 10.78 -24.51 -21.70
CA TYR A 92 10.77 -23.93 -20.36
C TYR A 92 9.63 -22.92 -20.22
N ILE A 93 9.18 -22.72 -18.99
CA ILE A 93 8.19 -21.71 -18.63
C ILE A 93 8.92 -20.58 -17.92
N ASN A 94 8.80 -19.35 -18.43
CA ASN A 94 9.28 -18.16 -17.76
C ASN A 94 8.28 -17.81 -16.63
N PRO A 95 8.69 -17.91 -15.35
CA PRO A 95 7.79 -17.66 -14.22
C PRO A 95 7.30 -16.21 -14.18
N PHE A 96 8.08 -15.24 -14.65
CA PHE A 96 7.72 -13.81 -14.65
C PHE A 96 6.67 -13.44 -15.71
N GLN A 97 6.42 -14.32 -16.68
CA GLN A 97 5.38 -14.15 -17.70
C GLN A 97 4.17 -15.06 -17.43
N CYS A 98 4.27 -15.94 -16.45
CA CYS A 98 3.26 -16.94 -16.18
C CYS A 98 2.15 -16.36 -15.31
N GLU A 99 0.97 -16.13 -15.89
CA GLU A 99 -0.22 -15.66 -15.17
C GLU A 99 -0.95 -16.79 -14.39
N GLY A 100 -0.39 -17.99 -14.33
CA GLY A 100 -0.95 -19.08 -13.53
C GLY A 100 -2.33 -19.57 -13.98
N CYS A 101 -2.69 -19.44 -15.25
CA CYS A 101 -4.01 -19.87 -15.76
C CYS A 101 -4.21 -21.39 -15.81
N ARG A 102 -3.11 -22.16 -15.67
CA ARG A 102 -3.06 -23.63 -15.66
C ARG A 102 -3.58 -24.31 -16.94
N LEU A 103 -3.72 -23.57 -18.03
CA LEU A 103 -4.15 -24.16 -19.31
C LEU A 103 -3.10 -25.15 -19.85
N CYS A 104 -1.82 -24.80 -19.74
CA CYS A 104 -0.69 -25.65 -20.17
C CYS A 104 -0.69 -27.03 -19.49
N GLU A 105 -0.98 -27.08 -18.19
CA GLU A 105 -1.14 -28.31 -17.40
C GLU A 105 -2.24 -29.20 -18.00
N ARG A 106 -3.40 -28.63 -18.34
CA ARG A 106 -4.56 -29.37 -18.86
C ARG A 106 -4.40 -29.89 -20.27
N VAL A 107 -3.67 -29.16 -21.13
CA VAL A 107 -3.50 -29.53 -22.55
C VAL A 107 -2.30 -30.44 -22.79
N CYS A 108 -1.44 -30.67 -21.79
CA CYS A 108 -0.27 -31.52 -21.94
C CYS A 108 -0.69 -33.00 -22.08
N PRO A 109 -0.49 -33.65 -23.24
CA PRO A 109 -0.97 -35.02 -23.48
C PRO A 109 -0.24 -36.07 -22.64
N VAL A 110 0.97 -35.75 -22.18
CA VAL A 110 1.83 -36.64 -21.38
C VAL A 110 1.89 -36.26 -19.90
N GLY A 111 1.12 -35.24 -19.49
CA GLY A 111 1.08 -34.80 -18.09
C GLY A 111 2.44 -34.31 -17.55
N ALA A 112 3.29 -33.77 -18.41
CA ALA A 112 4.63 -33.28 -18.05
C ALA A 112 4.62 -31.87 -17.42
N ILE A 113 3.45 -31.26 -17.20
CA ILE A 113 3.35 -29.90 -16.67
C ILE A 113 2.58 -29.97 -15.35
N THR A 114 3.15 -29.34 -14.33
CA THR A 114 2.53 -29.17 -13.01
C THR A 114 2.43 -27.69 -12.70
N SER A 115 1.46 -27.31 -11.87
CA SER A 115 1.37 -25.95 -11.34
C SER A 115 1.36 -25.99 -9.83
N GLU A 116 2.22 -25.18 -9.23
CA GLU A 116 2.29 -24.99 -7.78
C GLU A 116 1.99 -23.52 -7.47
N ARG A 117 1.60 -23.22 -6.23
CA ARG A 117 1.37 -21.84 -5.80
C ARG A 117 2.16 -21.60 -4.53
N SER A 118 2.60 -20.36 -4.38
CA SER A 118 3.34 -19.97 -3.19
C SER A 118 2.44 -19.96 -1.96
N GLU A 119 2.94 -20.52 -0.85
CA GLU A 119 2.28 -20.55 0.46
C GLU A 119 3.04 -19.70 1.49
N ASN A 120 4.03 -18.92 1.05
CA ASN A 120 4.92 -18.14 1.90
C ASN A 120 4.42 -16.70 2.17
N ASN A 121 3.21 -16.36 1.70
CA ASN A 121 2.57 -15.07 1.95
C ASN A 121 1.58 -15.20 3.10
N PHE A 122 1.58 -14.22 3.99
CA PHE A 122 0.73 -14.23 5.18
C PHE A 122 0.06 -12.89 5.39
N TRP A 123 -1.13 -12.90 5.98
CA TRP A 123 -1.75 -11.72 6.55
C TRP A 123 -2.23 -12.02 7.97
N TYR A 124 -2.35 -10.95 8.75
CA TYR A 124 -2.48 -11.03 10.20
C TYR A 124 -3.59 -10.11 10.68
N VAL A 125 -4.34 -10.57 11.67
CA VAL A 125 -5.15 -9.71 12.53
C VAL A 125 -4.38 -9.53 13.82
N SER A 126 -4.13 -8.29 14.20
CA SER A 126 -3.35 -7.95 15.37
C SER A 126 -4.03 -6.84 16.17
N ASP A 127 -3.72 -6.77 17.46
CA ASP A 127 -4.07 -5.61 18.29
C ASP A 127 -2.86 -4.70 18.39
N SER A 128 -3.03 -3.41 18.07
CA SER A 128 -2.01 -2.39 18.30
C SER A 128 -2.36 -1.53 19.51
N ARG A 129 -1.43 -0.66 19.90
CA ARG A 129 -1.66 0.33 20.96
C ARG A 129 -2.80 1.30 20.67
N PHE A 130 -3.17 1.47 19.40
CA PHE A 130 -4.19 2.45 18.99
C PHE A 130 -5.51 1.80 18.56
N GLY A 131 -5.55 0.49 18.37
CA GLY A 131 -6.74 -0.24 17.91
C GLY A 131 -6.41 -1.47 17.07
N PRO A 132 -7.43 -2.16 16.54
CA PRO A 132 -7.24 -3.32 15.68
C PRO A 132 -6.42 -2.97 14.43
N PHE A 133 -5.51 -3.86 14.05
CA PHE A 133 -4.57 -3.66 12.96
C PHE A 133 -4.50 -4.89 12.07
N VAL A 134 -4.71 -4.69 10.78
CA VAL A 134 -4.57 -5.73 9.76
C VAL A 134 -3.36 -5.42 8.90
N HIS A 135 -2.48 -6.39 8.73
CA HIS A 135 -1.26 -6.22 7.93
C HIS A 135 -0.89 -7.52 7.25
N ALA A 136 -0.01 -7.44 6.26
CA ALA A 136 0.48 -8.60 5.55
C ALA A 136 1.98 -8.55 5.35
N LYS A 137 2.54 -9.73 5.13
CA LYS A 137 3.94 -9.93 4.82
C LYS A 137 4.05 -10.95 3.71
N MET A 138 4.64 -10.54 2.59
CA MET A 138 4.95 -11.46 1.52
C MET A 138 6.25 -12.22 1.77
N GLY A 139 6.34 -13.40 1.18
CA GLY A 139 7.57 -14.18 1.17
C GLY A 139 8.58 -13.66 0.14
N PRO A 140 9.86 -14.06 0.26
CA PRO A 140 10.89 -13.66 -0.70
C PRO A 140 10.54 -14.11 -2.13
N GLY A 141 10.70 -13.21 -3.10
CA GLY A 141 10.50 -13.49 -4.54
C GLY A 141 9.04 -13.37 -5.03
N GLU A 142 8.12 -12.98 -4.16
CA GLU A 142 6.73 -12.69 -4.52
C GLU A 142 6.59 -11.21 -4.94
N GLU A 143 5.72 -10.93 -5.90
CA GLU A 143 5.40 -9.56 -6.33
C GLU A 143 4.11 -9.05 -5.70
N ASN A 144 4.10 -7.73 -5.46
CA ASN A 144 3.06 -6.98 -4.79
C ASN A 144 1.66 -7.32 -5.33
N SER A 145 0.87 -8.06 -4.53
CA SER A 145 -0.43 -8.54 -4.98
C SER A 145 -1.53 -7.55 -4.58
N GLY A 146 -2.09 -6.86 -5.56
CA GLY A 146 -3.31 -6.06 -5.35
C GLY A 146 -4.48 -6.88 -4.75
N LYS A 147 -4.46 -8.22 -4.89
CA LYS A 147 -5.43 -9.12 -4.24
C LYS A 147 -5.18 -9.24 -2.73
N LEU A 148 -3.92 -9.30 -2.30
CA LEU A 148 -3.57 -9.32 -0.88
C LEU A 148 -3.96 -7.99 -0.23
N VAL A 149 -3.67 -6.86 -0.86
CA VAL A 149 -4.14 -5.53 -0.41
C VAL A 149 -5.68 -5.50 -0.28
N THR A 150 -6.40 -6.03 -1.26
CA THR A 150 -7.87 -6.12 -1.20
C THR A 150 -8.34 -6.97 -0.03
N GLU A 151 -7.66 -8.08 0.26
CA GLU A 151 -8.03 -9.00 1.34
C GLU A 151 -7.79 -8.38 2.73
N VAL A 152 -6.64 -7.74 2.93
CA VAL A 152 -6.31 -7.03 4.18
C VAL A 152 -7.32 -5.90 4.44
N ARG A 153 -7.63 -5.09 3.43
CA ARG A 153 -8.65 -4.03 3.52
C ARG A 153 -10.05 -4.57 3.79
N ARG A 154 -10.44 -5.67 3.11
CA ARG A 154 -11.73 -6.33 3.33
C ARG A 154 -11.89 -6.74 4.78
N LYS A 155 -10.87 -7.39 5.36
CA LYS A 155 -10.87 -7.80 6.76
C LYS A 155 -10.88 -6.59 7.70
N ALA A 156 -10.11 -5.53 7.43
CA ALA A 156 -10.15 -4.31 8.21
C ALA A 156 -11.56 -3.70 8.26
N GLY A 157 -12.25 -3.67 7.12
CA GLY A 157 -13.65 -3.24 7.02
C GLY A 157 -14.63 -4.15 7.77
N GLU A 158 -14.40 -5.46 7.82
CA GLU A 158 -15.22 -6.38 8.63
C GLU A 158 -15.04 -6.15 10.13
N ILE A 159 -13.79 -6.00 10.59
CA ILE A 159 -13.47 -5.71 11.98
C ILE A 159 -14.11 -4.37 12.37
N ALA A 160 -13.94 -3.34 11.55
CA ALA A 160 -14.50 -2.02 11.82
C ALA A 160 -16.03 -2.03 11.91
N LYS A 161 -16.72 -2.84 11.10
CA LYS A 161 -18.19 -3.04 11.23
C LYS A 161 -18.55 -3.78 12.51
N ALA A 162 -17.80 -4.82 12.88
CA ALA A 162 -18.06 -5.63 14.06
C ALA A 162 -17.83 -4.87 15.37
N THR A 163 -16.82 -3.98 15.40
CA THR A 163 -16.47 -3.17 16.57
C THR A 163 -17.19 -1.82 16.63
N GLY A 164 -17.89 -1.43 15.56
CA GLY A 164 -18.52 -0.11 15.47
C GLY A 164 -17.51 1.03 15.30
N ALA A 165 -16.37 0.75 14.66
CA ALA A 165 -15.36 1.75 14.38
C ALA A 165 -15.86 2.79 13.37
N ASP A 166 -15.50 4.06 13.62
CA ASP A 166 -15.85 5.18 12.78
C ASP A 166 -14.95 5.27 11.55
N PHE A 167 -13.70 4.83 11.66
CA PHE A 167 -12.69 5.01 10.62
C PHE A 167 -11.94 3.71 10.30
N VAL A 168 -11.57 3.57 9.02
CA VAL A 168 -10.49 2.69 8.56
C VAL A 168 -9.40 3.56 7.98
N ILE A 169 -8.17 3.40 8.48
CA ILE A 169 -7.02 4.19 8.08
C ILE A 169 -5.98 3.25 7.44
N ASN A 170 -5.73 3.48 6.17
CA ASN A 170 -4.85 2.65 5.37
C ASN A 170 -3.50 3.33 5.14
N ASP A 171 -2.41 2.65 5.50
CA ASP A 171 -1.08 2.95 5.00
C ASP A 171 -0.95 2.33 3.60
N GLY A 172 -1.16 3.13 2.55
CA GLY A 172 -1.09 2.65 1.16
C GLY A 172 0.34 2.32 0.73
N PRO A 173 0.55 1.63 -0.41
CA PRO A 173 1.88 1.40 -0.97
C PRO A 173 2.40 2.66 -1.69
N PRO A 174 3.71 2.76 -1.98
CA PRO A 174 4.24 3.83 -2.83
C PRO A 174 3.88 3.63 -4.31
N GLY A 175 3.83 4.73 -5.06
CA GLY A 175 3.69 4.71 -6.52
C GLY A 175 2.25 4.57 -7.02
N ILE A 176 2.11 4.05 -8.25
CA ILE A 176 0.85 4.03 -9.01
C ILE A 176 0.47 2.63 -9.53
N GLY A 177 1.12 1.58 -9.02
CA GLY A 177 0.89 0.19 -9.48
C GLY A 177 -0.43 -0.41 -9.01
N CYS A 178 -0.63 -1.70 -9.28
CA CYS A 178 -1.83 -2.45 -8.89
C CYS A 178 -2.14 -2.34 -7.39
N SER A 179 -1.12 -2.37 -6.53
CA SER A 179 -1.32 -2.22 -5.08
C SER A 179 -1.83 -0.82 -4.71
N ALA A 180 -1.37 0.24 -5.38
CA ALA A 180 -1.89 1.60 -5.17
C ALA A 180 -3.36 1.68 -5.60
N ILE A 181 -3.70 1.17 -6.78
CA ILE A 181 -5.09 1.06 -7.27
C ILE A 181 -5.98 0.30 -6.27
N SER A 182 -5.53 -0.88 -5.83
CA SER A 182 -6.26 -1.69 -4.85
C SER A 182 -6.42 -0.99 -3.51
N SER A 183 -5.47 -0.14 -3.09
CA SER A 183 -5.55 0.58 -1.81
C SER A 183 -6.51 1.78 -1.83
N VAL A 184 -6.74 2.39 -3.00
CA VAL A 184 -7.65 3.56 -3.14
C VAL A 184 -9.05 3.16 -3.54
N THR A 185 -9.23 2.01 -4.18
CA THR A 185 -10.55 1.59 -4.68
C THR A 185 -11.58 1.55 -3.55
N GLY A 186 -12.60 2.41 -3.62
CA GLY A 186 -13.69 2.46 -2.64
C GLY A 186 -13.40 3.28 -1.37
N THR A 187 -12.23 3.92 -1.25
CA THR A 187 -11.93 4.81 -0.11
C THR A 187 -12.73 6.12 -0.19
N ASN A 188 -12.96 6.77 0.95
CA ASN A 188 -13.71 8.03 1.00
C ASN A 188 -12.85 9.27 0.79
N ALA A 189 -11.57 9.20 1.12
CA ALA A 189 -10.60 10.27 0.88
C ALA A 189 -9.19 9.72 0.77
N VAL A 190 -8.32 10.45 0.08
CA VAL A 190 -6.88 10.18 0.01
C VAL A 190 -6.10 11.33 0.63
N LEU A 191 -5.11 11.01 1.46
CA LEU A 191 -4.08 11.95 1.91
C LEU A 191 -2.76 11.63 1.19
N LEU A 192 -2.36 12.53 0.30
CA LEU A 192 -1.11 12.45 -0.45
C LEU A 192 0.03 13.08 0.33
N VAL A 193 1.01 12.26 0.73
CA VAL A 193 2.25 12.70 1.39
C VAL A 193 3.32 12.97 0.34
N ILE A 194 3.82 14.21 0.30
CA ILE A 194 4.79 14.68 -0.69
C ILE A 194 6.04 15.18 0.04
N GLU A 195 7.22 14.77 -0.43
CA GLU A 195 8.51 15.34 -0.02
C GLU A 195 9.01 16.31 -1.12
N PRO A 196 9.54 17.51 -0.78
CA PRO A 196 10.03 18.53 -1.73
C PRO A 196 11.27 18.14 -2.54
N THR A 197 11.16 17.12 -3.39
CA THR A 197 12.18 16.76 -4.39
C THR A 197 11.57 16.78 -5.79
N ARG A 198 12.40 16.95 -6.83
CA ARG A 198 11.94 16.93 -8.23
C ARG A 198 11.21 15.62 -8.58
N SER A 199 11.75 14.50 -8.10
CA SER A 199 11.09 13.19 -8.20
C SER A 199 9.77 13.16 -7.43
N GLY A 200 9.75 13.67 -6.19
CA GLY A 200 8.54 13.73 -5.36
C GLY A 200 7.40 14.48 -6.03
N LEU A 201 7.66 15.64 -6.65
CA LEU A 201 6.66 16.39 -7.41
C LEU A 201 6.19 15.63 -8.66
N HIS A 202 7.11 15.04 -9.42
CA HIS A 202 6.75 14.27 -10.62
C HIS A 202 5.89 13.04 -10.28
N ASP A 203 6.23 12.31 -9.22
CA ASP A 203 5.49 11.13 -8.82
C ASP A 203 4.14 11.51 -8.18
N ALA A 204 4.09 12.62 -7.44
CA ALA A 204 2.84 13.20 -6.95
C ALA A 204 1.88 13.54 -8.10
N ARG A 205 2.35 14.11 -9.21
CA ARG A 205 1.50 14.40 -10.39
C ARG A 205 0.81 13.17 -10.93
N ARG A 206 1.55 12.06 -11.08
CA ARG A 206 0.99 10.79 -11.55
C ARG A 206 -0.02 10.21 -10.58
N LEU A 207 0.24 10.34 -9.28
CA LEU A 207 -0.67 9.83 -8.25
C LEU A 207 -1.95 10.68 -8.17
N VAL A 208 -1.86 12.00 -8.36
CA VAL A 208 -3.02 12.89 -8.50
C VAL A 208 -3.89 12.46 -9.68
N GLU A 209 -3.29 12.23 -10.85
CA GLU A 209 -4.00 11.73 -12.04
C GLU A 209 -4.72 10.41 -11.76
N LEU A 210 -4.04 9.48 -11.09
CA LEU A 210 -4.62 8.19 -10.70
C LEU A 210 -5.83 8.39 -9.79
N VAL A 211 -5.70 9.11 -8.68
CA VAL A 211 -6.78 9.29 -7.70
C VAL A 211 -7.97 10.05 -8.31
N ASN A 212 -7.70 11.07 -9.14
CA ASN A 212 -8.73 11.82 -9.85
C ASN A 212 -9.55 10.94 -10.81
N SER A 213 -8.92 9.91 -11.42
CA SER A 213 -9.65 8.97 -12.27
C SER A 213 -10.73 8.17 -11.53
N PHE A 214 -10.57 7.98 -10.22
CA PHE A 214 -11.57 7.37 -9.33
C PHE A 214 -12.57 8.37 -8.75
N LYS A 215 -12.39 9.68 -9.00
CA LYS A 215 -13.21 10.78 -8.46
C LYS A 215 -13.25 10.78 -6.93
N ILE A 216 -12.12 10.45 -6.30
CA ILE A 216 -11.99 10.40 -4.85
C ILE A 216 -11.44 11.75 -4.37
N PRO A 217 -12.02 12.35 -3.31
CA PRO A 217 -11.47 13.55 -2.69
C PRO A 217 -10.01 13.38 -2.29
N LEU A 218 -9.17 14.32 -2.70
CA LEU A 218 -7.73 14.28 -2.52
C LEU A 218 -7.25 15.48 -1.71
N PHE A 219 -6.42 15.19 -0.71
CA PHE A 219 -5.77 16.16 0.16
C PHE A 219 -4.26 15.96 0.13
N ALA A 220 -3.50 17.00 0.47
CA ALA A 220 -2.05 16.93 0.49
C ALA A 220 -1.48 17.21 1.88
N PHE A 221 -0.36 16.55 2.16
CA PHE A 221 0.52 16.80 3.29
C PHE A 221 1.95 16.94 2.79
N ILE A 222 2.63 18.05 3.12
CA ILE A 222 4.02 18.29 2.70
C ILE A 222 4.96 17.91 3.83
N ASN A 223 5.70 16.82 3.65
CA ASN A 223 6.69 16.31 4.59
C ASN A 223 8.07 16.93 4.33
N LYS A 224 8.70 17.49 5.36
CA LYS A 224 10.02 18.16 5.30
C LYS A 224 10.01 19.33 4.30
N ASP A 225 9.06 20.24 4.50
CA ASP A 225 8.80 21.39 3.63
C ASP A 225 9.97 22.39 3.52
N ASP A 226 10.98 22.23 4.38
CA ASP A 226 12.19 23.02 4.50
C ASP A 226 13.41 22.45 3.73
N ILE A 227 13.33 21.24 3.15
CA ILE A 227 14.48 20.65 2.42
C ILE A 227 14.86 21.49 1.20
N ILE A 228 13.90 21.77 0.32
CA ILE A 228 14.12 22.59 -0.88
C ILE A 228 12.93 23.54 -1.04
N VAL A 229 13.07 24.74 -0.48
CA VAL A 229 12.01 25.76 -0.40
C VAL A 229 11.46 26.14 -1.78
N GLU A 230 12.30 26.16 -2.81
CA GLU A 230 11.88 26.43 -4.18
C GLU A 230 10.92 25.36 -4.70
N ILE A 231 11.21 24.08 -4.44
CA ILE A 231 10.37 22.96 -4.86
C ILE A 231 9.09 22.90 -4.01
N THR A 232 9.16 23.25 -2.72
CA THR A 232 7.97 23.38 -1.87
C THR A 232 6.97 24.36 -2.49
N LYS A 233 7.44 25.53 -2.94
CA LYS A 233 6.58 26.52 -3.62
C LYS A 233 6.03 26.02 -4.95
N GLU A 234 6.79 25.21 -5.70
CA GLU A 234 6.30 24.55 -6.91
C GLU A 234 5.20 23.54 -6.61
N ILE A 235 5.35 22.75 -5.54
CA ILE A 235 4.33 21.79 -5.06
C ILE A 235 3.06 22.54 -4.66
N GLU A 236 3.17 23.59 -3.84
CA GLU A 236 2.01 24.39 -3.41
C GLU A 236 1.23 24.96 -4.58
N ARG A 237 1.94 25.52 -5.57
CA ARG A 237 1.33 26.06 -6.78
C ARG A 237 0.59 24.97 -7.55
N TYR A 238 1.25 23.84 -7.79
CA TYR A 238 0.66 22.71 -8.50
C TYR A 238 -0.61 22.19 -7.79
N LEU A 239 -0.57 22.03 -6.46
CA LEU A 239 -1.72 21.58 -5.68
C LEU A 239 -2.88 22.59 -5.75
N THR A 240 -2.59 23.89 -5.66
CA THR A 240 -3.59 24.95 -5.78
C THR A 240 -4.23 24.96 -7.18
N GLU A 241 -3.43 24.83 -8.24
CA GLU A 241 -3.90 24.77 -9.63
C GLU A 241 -4.79 23.55 -9.92
N ASN A 242 -4.74 22.51 -9.08
CA ASN A 242 -5.53 21.29 -9.20
C ASN A 242 -6.63 21.18 -8.13
N ASP A 243 -6.93 22.27 -7.42
CA ASP A 243 -7.95 22.31 -6.35
C ASP A 243 -7.71 21.29 -5.21
N ILE A 244 -6.44 20.99 -4.90
CA ILE A 244 -6.05 20.06 -3.84
C ILE A 244 -5.67 20.85 -2.59
N ALA A 245 -6.46 20.68 -1.52
CA ALA A 245 -6.19 21.36 -0.26
C ALA A 245 -4.99 20.74 0.49
N ILE A 246 -4.09 21.59 0.96
CA ILE A 246 -2.98 21.21 1.83
C ILE A 246 -3.48 21.24 3.28
N LEU A 247 -3.62 20.07 3.91
CA LEU A 247 -4.14 19.98 5.28
C LEU A 247 -3.07 20.26 6.34
N GLY A 248 -1.81 20.09 5.97
CA GLY A 248 -0.70 20.33 6.88
C GLY A 248 0.66 20.11 6.23
N ARG A 249 1.68 20.45 7.00
CA ARG A 249 3.09 20.29 6.66
C ARG A 249 3.92 20.27 7.93
N TRP A 250 5.14 19.80 7.83
CA TRP A 250 6.16 20.01 8.85
C TRP A 250 7.54 20.08 8.20
N GLY A 251 8.51 20.68 8.90
CA GLY A 251 9.92 20.68 8.51
C GLY A 251 10.62 19.38 8.87
N PHE A 252 11.92 19.31 8.61
CA PHE A 252 12.75 18.19 9.03
C PHE A 252 12.80 18.10 10.56
N ASP A 253 12.41 16.96 11.11
CA ASP A 253 12.33 16.73 12.55
C ASP A 253 13.02 15.42 12.94
N THR A 254 14.08 15.50 13.74
CA THR A 254 14.82 14.33 14.24
C THR A 254 13.97 13.45 15.16
N ASN A 255 12.96 14.02 15.82
CA ASN A 255 12.04 13.26 16.67
C ASN A 255 11.30 12.17 15.89
N ILE A 256 11.09 12.34 14.57
CA ILE A 256 10.49 11.31 13.72
C ILE A 256 11.36 10.04 13.74
N VAL A 257 12.66 10.19 13.47
CA VAL A 257 13.60 9.06 13.42
C VAL A 257 13.80 8.46 14.81
N GLU A 258 13.99 9.29 15.82
CA GLU A 258 14.16 8.84 17.20
C GLU A 258 12.93 8.07 17.70
N SER A 259 11.72 8.55 17.41
CA SER A 259 10.48 7.85 17.78
C SER A 259 10.37 6.46 17.15
N MET A 260 10.79 6.29 15.88
CA MET A 260 10.79 4.98 15.22
C MET A 260 11.76 4.00 15.86
N VAL A 261 12.96 4.46 16.25
CA VAL A 261 13.94 3.65 16.98
C VAL A 261 13.35 3.15 18.31
N ASP A 262 12.57 4.01 18.96
CA ASP A 262 11.82 3.72 20.18
C ASP A 262 10.54 2.89 19.95
N LYS A 263 10.23 2.52 18.69
CA LYS A 263 8.97 1.88 18.29
C LYS A 263 7.74 2.66 18.77
N LYS A 264 7.77 3.98 18.63
CA LYS A 264 6.71 4.92 19.01
C LYS A 264 6.33 5.80 17.84
N SER A 265 5.09 6.29 17.83
CA SER A 265 4.76 7.42 16.96
C SER A 265 5.42 8.71 17.50
N VAL A 266 5.62 9.70 16.62
CA VAL A 266 6.15 11.01 17.06
C VAL A 266 5.22 11.72 18.06
N VAL A 267 3.92 11.43 18.03
CA VAL A 267 2.96 11.98 18.98
C VAL A 267 3.18 11.40 20.38
N GLU A 268 3.53 10.12 20.48
CA GLU A 268 3.88 9.49 21.76
C GLU A 268 5.25 9.95 22.27
N TYR A 269 6.23 10.08 21.38
CA TYR A 269 7.62 10.40 21.72
C TYR A 269 7.81 11.89 22.06
N ALA A 270 7.24 12.79 21.25
CA ALA A 270 7.39 14.24 21.36
C ALA A 270 6.01 14.95 21.31
N PRO A 271 5.15 14.78 22.33
CA PRO A 271 3.77 15.27 22.30
C PRO A 271 3.64 16.80 22.18
N GLY A 272 4.67 17.55 22.56
CA GLY A 272 4.72 19.01 22.50
C GLY A 272 5.34 19.59 21.22
N SER A 273 5.87 18.75 20.32
CA SER A 273 6.55 19.21 19.10
C SER A 273 5.60 19.88 18.11
N GLU A 274 6.14 20.69 17.21
CA GLU A 274 5.39 21.29 16.11
C GLU A 274 4.80 20.22 15.18
N THR A 275 5.57 19.20 14.86
CA THR A 275 5.20 17.98 14.13
C THR A 275 3.94 17.33 14.71
N THR A 276 3.88 17.14 16.03
CA THR A 276 2.70 16.59 16.70
C THR A 276 1.48 17.50 16.58
N ARG A 277 1.65 18.82 16.72
CA ARG A 277 0.54 19.78 16.55
C ARG A 277 0.01 19.76 15.12
N SER A 278 0.90 19.70 14.14
CA SER A 278 0.55 19.61 12.72
C SER A 278 -0.31 18.39 12.42
N ILE A 279 0.06 17.20 12.91
CA ILE A 279 -0.74 15.98 12.69
C ILE A 279 -2.10 16.01 13.36
N LYS A 280 -2.18 16.54 14.59
CA LYS A 280 -3.47 16.71 15.26
C LYS A 280 -4.40 17.59 14.41
N MET A 281 -3.88 18.70 13.89
CA MET A 281 -4.65 19.59 13.01
C MET A 281 -5.05 18.94 11.68
N VAL A 282 -4.16 18.15 11.07
CA VAL A 282 -4.45 17.39 9.85
C VAL A 282 -5.57 16.39 10.11
N TRP A 283 -5.47 15.60 11.18
CA TRP A 283 -6.47 14.59 11.50
C TRP A 283 -7.84 15.21 11.80
N GLU A 284 -7.90 16.31 12.55
CA GLU A 284 -9.17 17.02 12.80
C GLU A 284 -9.83 17.52 11.51
N GLN A 285 -9.06 18.09 10.58
CA GLN A 285 -9.57 18.51 9.28
C GLN A 285 -10.06 17.32 8.43
N MET A 286 -9.31 16.21 8.44
CA MET A 286 -9.71 14.99 7.75
C MET A 286 -11.00 14.41 8.34
N LYS A 287 -11.07 14.29 9.67
CA LYS A 287 -12.25 13.81 10.39
C LYS A 287 -13.48 14.65 10.05
N ALA A 288 -13.36 15.97 10.14
CA ALA A 288 -14.43 16.90 9.76
C ALA A 288 -14.88 16.68 8.31
N PHE A 289 -13.95 16.54 7.36
CA PHE A 289 -14.31 16.26 5.98
C PHE A 289 -15.09 14.94 5.82
N LEU A 290 -14.66 13.87 6.50
CA LEU A 290 -15.30 12.55 6.38
C LEU A 290 -16.70 12.52 7.00
N GLU A 291 -16.93 13.30 8.06
CA GLU A 291 -18.21 13.39 8.78
C GLU A 291 -19.20 14.35 8.10
N VAL A 292 -18.77 15.55 7.72
CA VAL A 292 -19.66 16.64 7.23
C VAL A 292 -19.40 17.09 5.78
N GLY A 293 -18.42 16.52 5.09
CA GLY A 293 -18.09 16.85 3.69
C GLY A 293 -17.44 18.22 3.51
N LYS A 294 -16.90 18.84 4.56
CA LYS A 294 -16.23 20.15 4.52
C LYS A 294 -14.89 20.10 5.25
N VAL A 295 -13.89 20.76 4.69
CA VAL A 295 -12.63 21.08 5.39
C VAL A 295 -12.86 22.35 6.22
N VAL A 296 -12.42 22.34 7.47
CA VAL A 296 -12.56 23.51 8.37
C VAL A 296 -11.44 24.50 8.06
N GLY A 297 -11.80 25.71 7.56
CA GLY A 297 -10.88 26.84 7.47
C GLY A 297 -10.15 27.05 6.14
N SER A 298 -10.82 26.87 4.99
CA SER A 298 -10.36 27.43 3.70
C SER A 298 -10.40 28.96 3.69
#